data_AF-A0A093YM32-F1
#
_entry.id   AF-A0A093YM32-F1
#
_cell.length_a   1.000
_cell.length_b   1.000
_cell.length_c   1.000
_cell.angle_alpha   90.00
_cell.angle_beta   90.00
_cell.angle_gamma   90.00
#
_symmetry.space_group_name_H-M   'P 1'
#
loop_
_entity.id
_entity.type
_entity.pdbx_description
1 polymer ?
#
loop_
_entity_poly.entity_id
_entity_poly.type
_entity_poly.pdbx_seq_one_letter_code
_entity_poly.pdbx_strand_id
1 'polypeptide(L)'
;MVSFSSLVLASSAVAGVISSAIPDKRSGLPMSPRAGTESSTGTNNGFYYSFWTDGTGDVTYTNLDGGEYSVTWTGNAGNFVGGKGWNPGSAQTINYSGTFEPNGNGYLSVYGWTRSPLIEYYIVESYGSYDPSSAATAKGTVTVDGSVYTILETTRTDQPSIDGTSTFQQYWSVRQDHRTSGSVDTAAH
;
A
#
# COMPACT_ATOMS: atom_id res chain seq x y z
N MET A 1 15.04 -14.19 -13.60
CA MET A 1 14.54 -12.83 -13.95
C MET A 1 13.31 -12.60 -13.10
N VAL A 2 13.35 -11.61 -12.20
CA VAL A 2 12.21 -11.23 -11.36
C VAL A 2 11.26 -10.39 -12.22
N SER A 3 9.97 -10.75 -12.26
CA SER A 3 8.97 -9.99 -13.04
C SER A 3 8.17 -9.08 -12.11
N PHE A 4 8.32 -7.77 -12.27
CA PHE A 4 7.50 -6.78 -11.58
C PHE A 4 6.07 -6.84 -12.11
N SER A 5 5.09 -7.01 -11.23
CA SER A 5 3.67 -7.11 -11.60
C SER A 5 2.93 -5.79 -11.40
N SER A 6 3.30 -4.95 -10.44
CA SER A 6 2.73 -3.61 -10.30
C SER A 6 3.62 -2.77 -9.38
N LEU A 7 3.73 -1.47 -9.67
CA LEU A 7 4.43 -0.48 -8.85
C LEU A 7 3.53 0.75 -8.73
N VAL A 8 3.11 1.08 -7.51
CA VAL A 8 2.13 2.11 -7.18
C VAL A 8 2.65 2.90 -5.98
N LEU A 9 2.63 4.24 -6.02
CA LEU A 9 2.78 5.02 -4.79
C LEU A 9 1.46 4.90 -4.01
N ALA A 10 1.45 4.20 -2.88
CA ALA A 10 0.23 3.88 -2.15
C ALA A 10 0.21 4.45 -0.73
N SER A 11 -1.01 4.83 -0.28
CA SER A 11 -1.30 5.02 1.14
C SER A 11 -2.13 3.85 1.70
N SER A 12 -1.80 3.42 2.92
CA SER A 12 -2.50 2.31 3.61
C SER A 12 -2.65 2.54 5.11
N ALA A 13 -3.85 2.33 5.66
CA ALA A 13 -4.13 2.40 7.10
C ALA A 13 -4.49 0.99 7.64
N VAL A 14 -3.81 0.52 8.70
CA VAL A 14 -4.10 -0.80 9.34
C VAL A 14 -4.59 -0.59 10.78
N ALA A 15 -5.78 -1.10 11.11
CA ALA A 15 -6.24 -1.25 12.50
C ALA A 15 -6.62 -2.72 12.79
N GLY A 16 -5.82 -3.40 13.63
CA GLY A 16 -6.16 -4.64 14.36
C GLY A 16 -6.63 -5.87 13.56
N VAL A 17 -5.76 -6.87 13.40
CA VAL A 17 -6.14 -8.17 12.84
C VAL A 17 -6.72 -9.08 13.94
N ILE A 18 -8.03 -9.32 13.89
CA ILE A 18 -8.67 -10.50 14.51
C ILE A 18 -9.51 -11.18 13.45
N SER A 19 -9.05 -12.33 12.98
CA SER A 19 -9.82 -13.21 12.10
C SER A 19 -10.91 -13.88 12.94
N SER A 20 -12.17 -13.59 12.63
CA SER A 20 -13.28 -14.48 13.00
C SER A 20 -14.12 -14.71 11.76
N ALA A 21 -14.29 -15.98 11.40
CA ALA A 21 -15.15 -16.38 10.31
C ALA A 21 -16.61 -16.06 10.66
N ILE A 22 -17.26 -15.17 9.91
CA ILE A 22 -18.69 -14.92 10.05
C ILE A 22 -19.44 -15.90 9.13
N PRO A 23 -20.29 -16.79 9.66
CA PRO A 23 -21.16 -17.62 8.84
C PRO A 23 -22.23 -16.75 8.16
N ASP A 24 -22.38 -16.92 6.86
CA ASP A 24 -23.35 -16.23 6.02
C ASP A 24 -24.79 -16.57 6.45
N LYS A 25 -25.54 -15.55 6.90
CA LYS A 25 -26.99 -15.57 6.98
C LYS A 25 -27.55 -14.28 6.41
N ARG A 26 -27.71 -14.25 5.08
CA ARG A 26 -28.55 -13.27 4.38
C ARG A 26 -29.97 -13.24 4.98
N SER A 27 -30.37 -12.10 5.54
CA SER A 27 -31.78 -11.75 5.74
C SER A 27 -31.98 -10.24 5.75
N GLY A 28 -32.52 -9.71 4.66
CA GLY A 28 -33.59 -8.70 4.68
C GLY A 28 -33.40 -7.32 5.32
N LEU A 29 -32.18 -6.84 5.58
CA LEU A 29 -31.98 -5.46 6.06
C LEU A 29 -31.97 -4.45 4.89
N PRO A 30 -32.51 -3.23 5.06
CA PRO A 30 -32.46 -2.21 4.02
C PRO A 30 -31.01 -1.92 3.65
N MET A 31 -30.68 -2.08 2.37
CA MET A 31 -29.36 -1.80 1.83
C MET A 31 -29.13 -0.29 1.89
N SER A 32 -28.45 0.17 2.94
CA SER A 32 -27.83 1.50 2.90
C SER A 32 -26.79 1.49 1.78
N PRO A 33 -26.70 2.55 0.95
CA PRO A 33 -25.56 2.71 0.06
C PRO A 33 -24.27 2.50 0.84
N ARG A 34 -23.38 1.64 0.33
CA ARG A 34 -22.04 1.52 0.90
C ARG A 34 -21.35 2.84 0.58
N ALA A 35 -21.08 3.66 1.60
CA ALA A 35 -20.22 4.83 1.44
C ALA A 35 -18.80 4.34 1.12
N GLY A 36 -18.16 4.97 0.14
CA GLY A 36 -16.79 4.66 -0.27
C GLY A 36 -16.65 4.15 -1.71
N THR A 37 -15.42 4.20 -2.22
CA THR A 37 -15.04 3.71 -3.54
C THR A 37 -14.91 2.19 -3.51
N GLU A 38 -15.30 1.49 -4.57
CA GLU A 38 -15.09 0.04 -4.68
C GLU A 38 -13.67 -0.28 -5.18
N SER A 39 -13.15 -1.44 -4.77
CA SER A 39 -11.87 -1.96 -5.26
C SER A 39 -11.87 -2.04 -6.78
N SER A 40 -10.89 -1.40 -7.42
CA SER A 40 -10.73 -1.42 -8.87
C SER A 40 -9.30 -1.10 -9.28
N THR A 41 -8.94 -1.56 -10.48
CA THR A 41 -7.67 -1.22 -11.13
C THR A 41 -7.95 -0.76 -12.55
N GLY A 42 -7.03 -0.03 -13.16
CA GLY A 42 -7.20 0.43 -14.54
C GLY A 42 -6.15 1.45 -14.95
N THR A 43 -6.48 2.25 -15.95
CA THR A 43 -5.63 3.34 -16.43
C THR A 43 -6.41 4.65 -16.36
N ASN A 44 -5.75 5.70 -15.86
CA ASN A 44 -6.29 7.05 -15.83
C ASN A 44 -5.17 8.02 -16.23
N ASN A 45 -5.42 8.87 -17.23
CA ASN A 45 -4.48 9.90 -17.69
C ASN A 45 -3.06 9.36 -18.02
N GLY A 46 -2.98 8.14 -18.55
CA GLY A 46 -1.71 7.49 -18.92
C GLY A 46 -1.00 6.75 -17.78
N PHE A 47 -1.54 6.75 -16.56
CA PHE A 47 -0.98 6.03 -15.40
C PHE A 47 -1.84 4.82 -15.05
N TYR A 48 -1.20 3.73 -14.65
CA TYR A 48 -1.89 2.64 -13.98
C TYR A 48 -2.36 3.12 -12.61
N TYR A 49 -3.58 2.75 -12.22
CA TYR A 49 -4.06 2.94 -10.85
C TYR A 49 -4.50 1.60 -10.26
N SER A 50 -4.32 1.48 -8.96
CA SER A 50 -4.84 0.37 -8.17
C SER A 50 -5.44 0.92 -6.89
N PHE A 51 -6.68 0.55 -6.61
CA PHE A 51 -7.33 0.79 -5.35
C PHE A 51 -7.96 -0.50 -4.86
N TRP A 52 -7.57 -0.93 -3.66
CA TRP A 52 -8.12 -2.08 -2.98
C TRP A 52 -8.59 -1.66 -1.59
N THR A 53 -9.75 -2.15 -1.18
CA THR A 53 -10.29 -2.04 0.18
C THR A 53 -10.91 -3.37 0.60
N ASP A 54 -10.84 -3.68 1.89
CA ASP A 54 -11.64 -4.76 2.48
C ASP A 54 -13.13 -4.41 2.59
N GLY A 55 -13.48 -3.14 2.35
CA GLY A 55 -14.83 -2.59 2.38
C GLY A 55 -15.41 -2.43 3.79
N THR A 56 -14.59 -2.51 4.83
CA THR A 56 -15.01 -2.26 6.22
C THR A 56 -15.02 -0.77 6.54
N GLY A 57 -14.00 -0.03 6.07
CA GLY A 57 -13.88 1.42 6.27
C GLY A 57 -14.59 2.25 5.20
N ASP A 58 -14.96 3.49 5.53
CA ASP A 58 -15.41 4.48 4.56
C ASP A 58 -14.19 5.16 3.94
N VAL A 59 -13.82 4.69 2.73
CA VAL A 59 -12.64 5.14 2.00
C VAL A 59 -13.07 5.64 0.63
N THR A 60 -12.75 6.89 0.32
CA THR A 60 -12.96 7.49 -0.99
C THR A 60 -11.61 7.65 -1.68
N TYR A 61 -11.43 6.97 -2.81
CA TYR A 61 -10.30 7.09 -3.72
C TYR A 61 -10.73 7.82 -4.99
N THR A 62 -9.99 8.87 -5.36
CA THR A 62 -10.27 9.67 -6.56
C THR A 62 -9.03 9.75 -7.44
N ASN A 63 -9.20 9.35 -8.70
CA ASN A 63 -8.22 9.62 -9.74
C ASN A 63 -8.32 11.10 -10.17
N LEU A 64 -7.20 11.82 -10.16
CA LEU A 64 -7.09 13.21 -10.61
C LEU A 64 -6.25 13.30 -11.90
N ASP A 65 -5.91 14.51 -12.34
CA ASP A 65 -5.17 14.73 -13.58
C ASP A 65 -3.74 14.15 -13.52
N GLY A 66 -3.27 13.66 -14.67
CA GLY A 66 -1.93 13.05 -14.77
C GLY A 66 -1.69 11.94 -13.74
N GLY A 67 -0.57 12.05 -13.00
CA GLY A 67 -0.17 11.10 -11.96
C GLY A 67 -0.83 11.32 -10.60
N GLU A 68 -1.72 12.31 -10.47
CA GLU A 68 -2.31 12.70 -9.18
C GLU A 68 -3.50 11.81 -8.80
N TYR A 69 -3.64 11.54 -7.50
CA TYR A 69 -4.77 10.87 -6.91
C TYR A 69 -5.02 11.44 -5.50
N SER A 70 -6.24 11.30 -4.99
CA SER A 70 -6.55 11.62 -3.59
C SER A 70 -7.21 10.43 -2.90
N VAL A 71 -6.91 10.28 -1.61
CA VAL A 71 -7.57 9.30 -0.75
C VAL A 71 -7.98 9.97 0.53
N THR A 72 -9.27 9.90 0.83
CA THR A 72 -9.83 10.34 2.11
C THR A 72 -10.50 9.15 2.76
N TRP A 73 -10.24 8.91 4.03
CA TRP A 73 -10.89 7.86 4.78
C TRP A 73 -11.36 8.38 6.13
N THR A 74 -12.44 7.80 6.65
CA THR A 74 -12.94 8.11 7.98
C THR A 74 -13.15 6.84 8.80
N GLY A 75 -13.02 6.99 10.12
CA GLY A 75 -13.04 5.87 11.06
C GLY A 75 -11.69 5.17 11.21
N ASN A 76 -11.64 4.26 12.18
CA ASN A 76 -10.44 3.50 12.57
C ASN A 76 -10.64 2.00 12.32
N ALA A 77 -11.32 1.63 11.24
CA ALA A 77 -11.65 0.24 10.93
C ALA A 77 -11.38 -0.06 9.45
N GLY A 78 -10.91 -1.28 9.19
CA GLY A 78 -10.63 -1.78 7.85
C GLY A 78 -9.20 -1.56 7.38
N ASN A 79 -8.97 -1.93 6.13
CA ASN A 79 -7.71 -1.76 5.42
C ASN A 79 -7.97 -1.36 3.97
N PHE A 80 -7.10 -0.52 3.44
CA PHE A 80 -7.08 -0.17 2.02
C PHE A 80 -5.64 0.07 1.56
N VAL A 81 -5.42 -0.07 0.26
CA VAL A 81 -4.18 0.28 -0.42
C VAL A 81 -4.56 0.94 -1.75
N GLY A 82 -4.13 2.18 -1.97
CA GLY A 82 -4.56 2.96 -3.14
C GLY A 82 -3.50 3.89 -3.69
N GLY A 83 -3.37 3.95 -5.02
CA GLY A 83 -2.49 4.92 -5.68
C GLY A 83 -2.33 4.78 -7.18
N LYS A 84 -1.38 5.53 -7.74
CA LYS A 84 -0.99 5.53 -9.17
C LYS A 84 0.46 5.11 -9.41
N GLY A 85 0.74 4.61 -10.62
CA GLY A 85 2.07 4.21 -11.07
C GLY A 85 2.03 3.42 -12.38
N TRP A 86 2.67 2.25 -12.40
CA TRP A 86 2.90 1.43 -13.60
C TRP A 86 2.55 -0.05 -13.39
N ASN A 87 2.05 -0.66 -14.45
CA ASN A 87 1.83 -2.10 -14.56
C ASN A 87 2.12 -2.54 -16.02
N PRO A 88 3.18 -3.30 -16.29
CA PRO A 88 4.16 -3.81 -15.33
C PRO A 88 5.01 -2.67 -14.71
N GLY A 89 5.49 -2.89 -13.48
CA GLY A 89 6.47 -2.00 -12.83
C GLY A 89 7.88 -2.17 -13.39
N SER A 90 8.79 -1.28 -13.02
CA SER A 90 10.22 -1.41 -13.33
C SER A 90 11.07 -0.80 -12.22
N ALA A 91 12.39 -1.05 -12.24
CA ALA A 91 13.36 -0.45 -11.32
C ALA A 91 13.68 1.00 -11.74
N GLN A 92 12.64 1.84 -11.78
CA GLN A 92 12.72 3.24 -12.20
C GLN A 92 12.74 4.17 -10.99
N THR A 93 13.32 5.34 -11.18
CA THR A 93 13.22 6.43 -10.22
C THR A 93 11.79 6.99 -10.22
N ILE A 94 11.15 7.06 -9.06
CA ILE A 94 9.82 7.65 -8.89
C ILE A 94 9.95 9.03 -8.27
N ASN A 95 9.50 10.05 -8.99
CA ASN A 95 9.35 11.40 -8.44
C ASN A 95 7.91 11.59 -7.96
N TYR A 96 7.75 12.03 -6.73
CA TYR A 96 6.44 12.26 -6.13
C TYR A 96 6.44 13.51 -5.25
N SER A 97 5.24 14.07 -5.07
CA SER A 97 4.98 15.15 -4.14
C SER A 97 3.52 15.11 -3.73
N GLY A 98 3.24 15.43 -2.47
CA GLY A 98 1.87 15.59 -2.00
C GLY A 98 1.80 15.91 -0.52
N THR A 99 0.56 15.88 -0.02
CA THR A 99 0.23 16.00 1.39
C THR A 99 -0.10 14.62 1.94
N PHE A 100 0.38 14.31 3.14
CA PHE A 100 0.08 13.07 3.83
C PHE A 100 -0.14 13.34 5.31
N GLU A 101 -1.41 13.34 5.72
CA GLU A 101 -1.85 13.74 7.06
C GLU A 101 -2.78 12.66 7.65
N PRO A 102 -2.26 11.44 7.91
CA PRO A 102 -3.09 10.39 8.48
C PRO A 102 -3.49 10.73 9.92
N ASN A 103 -4.77 10.55 10.24
CA ASN A 103 -5.23 10.52 11.63
C ASN A 103 -5.26 9.06 12.12
N GLY A 104 -4.13 8.58 12.65
CA GLY A 104 -3.94 7.20 13.08
C GLY A 104 -2.90 6.45 12.25
N ASN A 105 -3.07 5.14 12.09
CA ASN A 105 -2.16 4.35 11.27
C ASN A 105 -2.36 4.67 9.80
N GLY A 106 -1.28 4.86 9.08
CA GLY A 106 -1.24 5.27 7.67
C GLY A 106 0.19 5.18 7.18
N TYR A 107 0.45 4.66 5.99
CA TYR A 107 1.77 4.72 5.35
C TYR A 107 1.68 5.56 4.08
N LEU A 108 2.78 6.24 3.73
CA LEU A 108 3.03 6.80 2.41
C LEU A 108 4.25 6.07 1.86
N SER A 109 4.06 5.28 0.79
CA SER A 109 5.10 4.38 0.32
C SER A 109 5.07 4.17 -1.19
N VAL A 110 6.24 3.98 -1.79
CA VAL A 110 6.32 3.26 -3.06
C VAL A 110 6.05 1.79 -2.75
N TYR A 111 5.00 1.25 -3.36
CA TYR A 111 4.45 -0.07 -3.07
C TYR A 111 4.40 -0.90 -4.35
N GLY A 112 4.59 -2.20 -4.25
CA GLY A 112 4.41 -3.05 -5.42
C GLY A 112 4.51 -4.53 -5.16
N TRP A 113 4.39 -5.28 -6.24
CA TRP A 113 4.44 -6.73 -6.23
C TRP A 113 5.36 -7.28 -7.31
N THR A 114 6.02 -8.39 -7.01
CA THR A 114 6.67 -9.26 -7.99
C THR A 114 5.92 -10.58 -8.12
N ARG A 115 6.10 -11.25 -9.25
CA ARG A 115 5.73 -12.67 -9.43
C ARG A 115 6.97 -13.50 -9.71
N SER A 116 6.96 -14.73 -9.22
CA SER A 116 8.05 -15.71 -9.34
C SER A 116 9.42 -15.20 -8.85
N PRO A 117 9.58 -14.93 -7.54
CA PRO A 117 8.65 -15.23 -6.43
C PRO A 117 7.56 -14.18 -6.22
N LEU A 118 6.49 -14.57 -5.52
CA LEU A 118 5.46 -13.65 -5.05
C LEU A 118 6.02 -12.87 -3.85
N ILE A 119 6.24 -11.57 -4.04
CA ILE A 119 6.74 -10.65 -3.02
C ILE A 119 5.88 -9.40 -3.08
N GLU A 120 5.50 -8.90 -1.91
CA GLU A 120 4.96 -7.56 -1.73
C GLU A 120 6.07 -6.67 -1.15
N TYR A 121 6.30 -5.49 -1.69
CA TYR A 121 7.37 -4.62 -1.20
C TYR A 121 6.88 -3.20 -0.94
N TYR A 122 7.51 -2.57 0.06
CA TYR A 122 7.25 -1.21 0.49
C TYR A 122 8.57 -0.45 0.63
N ILE A 123 8.64 0.74 0.03
CA ILE A 123 9.63 1.78 0.35
C ILE A 123 8.85 2.91 1.01
N VAL A 124 8.80 2.89 2.35
CA VAL A 124 7.99 3.78 3.18
C VAL A 124 8.74 5.09 3.40
N GLU A 125 8.15 6.19 2.92
CA GLU A 125 8.69 7.54 3.00
C GLU A 125 8.18 8.32 4.22
N SER A 126 6.98 7.99 4.69
CA SER A 126 6.38 8.52 5.92
C SER A 126 5.30 7.56 6.44
N TYR A 127 5.01 7.63 7.73
CA TYR A 127 3.92 6.90 8.35
C TYR A 127 3.27 7.71 9.48
N GLY A 128 2.05 7.32 9.85
CA GLY A 128 1.27 7.94 10.93
C GLY A 128 1.64 7.40 12.31
N SER A 129 0.65 6.98 13.10
CA SER A 129 0.84 6.63 14.51
C SER A 129 1.51 5.28 14.78
N TYR A 130 1.82 4.50 13.73
CA TYR A 130 2.39 3.15 13.88
C TYR A 130 3.59 2.97 12.95
N ASP A 131 4.72 2.60 13.53
CA ASP A 131 5.96 2.34 12.81
C ASP A 131 5.95 0.91 12.24
N PRO A 132 5.93 0.74 10.90
CA PRO A 132 5.92 -0.58 10.27
C PRO A 132 7.17 -1.40 10.55
N SER A 133 8.29 -0.77 10.96
CA SER A 133 9.52 -1.49 11.32
C SER A 133 9.36 -2.36 12.57
N SER A 134 8.35 -2.08 13.41
CA SER A 134 8.06 -2.87 14.61
C SER A 134 7.39 -4.24 14.31
N ALA A 135 6.84 -4.44 13.11
CA ALA A 135 6.12 -5.65 12.71
C ALA A 135 6.98 -6.69 11.97
N ALA A 136 8.23 -6.38 11.65
CA ALA A 136 9.07 -7.20 10.78
C ALA A 136 10.49 -7.41 11.33
N THR A 137 11.19 -8.42 10.80
CA THR A 137 12.56 -8.72 11.24
C THR A 137 13.54 -7.81 10.53
N ALA A 138 14.31 -7.02 11.27
CA ALA A 138 15.35 -6.17 10.70
C ALA A 138 16.48 -7.01 10.06
N LYS A 139 16.90 -6.58 8.87
CA LYS A 139 17.95 -7.22 8.05
C LYS A 139 19.18 -6.34 7.87
N GLY A 140 19.04 -5.04 8.09
CA GLY A 140 20.13 -4.07 7.98
C GLY A 140 19.60 -2.68 7.67
N THR A 141 20.47 -1.83 7.14
CA THR A 141 20.12 -0.49 6.67
C THR A 141 20.74 -0.22 5.31
N VAL A 142 20.17 0.72 4.56
CA VAL A 142 20.75 1.29 3.33
C VAL A 142 20.67 2.81 3.40
N THR A 143 21.68 3.51 2.88
CA THR A 143 21.67 4.97 2.75
C THR A 143 21.49 5.33 1.29
N VAL A 144 20.34 5.91 0.97
CA VAL A 144 19.93 6.31 -0.39
C VAL A 144 18.98 7.50 -0.30
N ASP A 145 18.86 8.30 -1.34
CA ASP A 145 17.93 9.44 -1.43
C ASP A 145 17.96 10.37 -0.18
N GLY A 146 19.17 10.56 0.36
CA GLY A 146 19.45 11.47 1.47
C GLY A 146 18.92 11.04 2.85
N SER A 147 18.58 9.76 3.08
CA SER A 147 18.34 9.25 4.44
C SER A 147 18.76 7.78 4.57
N VAL A 148 18.68 7.28 5.80
CA VAL A 148 18.86 5.88 6.13
C VAL A 148 17.48 5.21 6.09
N TYR A 149 17.42 4.07 5.42
CA TYR A 149 16.26 3.18 5.42
C TYR A 149 16.60 1.94 6.23
N THR A 150 15.71 1.57 7.14
CA THR A 150 15.77 0.26 7.80
C THR A 150 15.19 -0.79 6.86
N ILE A 151 15.96 -1.84 6.57
CA ILE A 151 15.53 -2.95 5.73
C ILE A 151 14.95 -4.06 6.60
N LEU A 152 13.74 -4.50 6.29
CA LEU A 152 13.05 -5.56 7.03
C LEU A 152 12.42 -6.60 6.11
N GLU A 153 12.21 -7.78 6.69
CA GLU A 153 11.57 -8.93 6.05
C GLU A 153 10.51 -9.52 6.99
N THR A 154 9.37 -9.91 6.44
CA THR A 154 8.35 -10.69 7.15
C THR A 154 7.64 -11.65 6.21
N THR A 155 7.10 -12.73 6.76
CA THR A 155 6.33 -13.72 6.00
C THR A 155 4.85 -13.52 6.28
N ARG A 156 4.05 -13.42 5.22
CA ARG A 156 2.58 -13.40 5.29
C ARG A 156 2.08 -14.79 4.96
N THR A 157 1.46 -15.46 5.93
CA THR A 157 0.91 -16.82 5.77
C THR A 157 -0.60 -16.78 5.54
N ASP A 158 -1.04 -17.40 4.45
CA ASP A 158 -2.45 -17.50 4.02
C ASP A 158 -3.17 -16.14 4.01
N GLN A 159 -2.53 -15.14 3.40
CA GLN A 159 -3.03 -13.76 3.33
C GLN A 159 -3.49 -13.40 1.90
N PRO A 160 -4.37 -12.38 1.75
CA PRO A 160 -4.71 -11.84 0.44
C PRO A 160 -3.47 -11.35 -0.33
N SER A 161 -3.44 -11.61 -1.64
CA SER A 161 -2.39 -11.17 -2.56
C SER A 161 -2.95 -10.90 -3.96
N ILE A 162 -2.10 -10.44 -4.88
CA ILE A 162 -2.44 -10.28 -6.30
C ILE A 162 -2.78 -11.59 -7.03
N ASP A 163 -2.48 -12.73 -6.42
CA ASP A 163 -2.79 -14.07 -6.96
C ASP A 163 -3.82 -14.82 -6.07
N GLY A 164 -4.59 -14.09 -5.25
CA GLY A 164 -5.54 -14.66 -4.29
C GLY A 164 -4.91 -14.96 -2.93
N THR A 165 -5.52 -15.83 -2.12
CA THR A 165 -4.95 -16.22 -0.82
C THR A 165 -3.68 -17.03 -1.02
N SER A 166 -2.56 -16.55 -0.45
CA SER A 166 -1.24 -17.17 -0.64
C SER A 166 -0.32 -16.93 0.55
N THR A 167 0.83 -17.61 0.54
CA THR A 167 1.94 -17.35 1.47
C THR A 167 3.08 -16.71 0.71
N PHE A 168 3.55 -15.55 1.16
CA PHE A 168 4.52 -14.71 0.45
C PHE A 168 5.40 -13.90 1.40
N GLN A 169 6.53 -13.41 0.89
CA GLN A 169 7.40 -12.49 1.63
C GLN A 169 6.94 -11.04 1.44
N GLN A 170 7.06 -10.26 2.51
CA GLN A 170 7.05 -8.81 2.43
C GLN A 170 8.45 -8.26 2.69
N TYR A 171 8.89 -7.34 1.83
CA TYR A 171 10.12 -6.57 2.01
C TYR A 171 9.81 -5.10 2.28
N TRP A 172 10.50 -4.54 3.26
CA TRP A 172 10.27 -3.17 3.72
C TRP A 172 11.58 -2.41 3.72
N SER A 173 11.58 -1.22 3.12
CA SER A 173 12.55 -0.16 3.33
C SER A 173 11.84 0.97 4.06
N VAL A 174 12.13 1.21 5.33
CA VAL A 174 11.44 2.23 6.14
C VAL A 174 12.38 3.40 6.38
N ARG A 175 12.05 4.57 5.82
CA ARG A 175 12.83 5.80 5.95
C ARG A 175 12.85 6.29 7.40
N GLN A 176 14.03 6.63 7.91
CA GLN A 176 14.16 7.19 9.26
C GLN A 176 13.72 8.65 9.33
N ASP A 177 14.09 9.47 8.34
CA ASP A 177 13.69 10.88 8.27
C ASP A 177 12.48 11.07 7.33
N HIS A 178 11.28 11.17 7.90
CA HIS A 178 10.03 11.19 7.12
C HIS A 178 9.95 12.36 6.14
N ARG A 179 9.38 12.10 4.95
CA ARG A 179 9.08 13.14 3.95
C ARG A 179 7.85 12.81 3.10
N THR A 180 7.22 13.83 2.54
CA THR A 180 6.04 13.71 1.66
C THR A 180 6.29 14.12 0.21
N SER A 181 7.54 14.38 -0.15
CA SER A 181 7.96 14.65 -1.52
C SER A 181 9.42 14.26 -1.73
N GLY A 182 9.77 13.95 -2.97
CA GLY A 182 11.13 13.62 -3.36
C GLY A 182 11.21 12.64 -4.51
N SER A 183 12.40 12.09 -4.67
CA SER A 183 12.72 11.04 -5.63
C SER A 183 13.05 9.76 -4.86
N VAL A 184 12.54 8.62 -5.33
CA VAL A 184 12.82 7.28 -4.80
C VAL A 184 13.51 6.46 -5.90
N ASP A 185 14.78 6.14 -5.72
CA ASP A 185 15.53 5.24 -6.61
C ASP A 185 15.22 3.77 -6.29
N THR A 186 14.14 3.26 -6.89
CA THR A 186 13.70 1.87 -6.63
C THR A 186 14.71 0.80 -7.02
N ALA A 187 15.73 1.11 -7.82
CA ALA A 187 16.79 0.16 -8.17
C ALA A 187 17.81 -0.04 -7.03
N ALA A 188 17.94 0.94 -6.13
CA ALA A 188 18.85 0.89 -4.99
C ALA A 188 18.27 0.15 -3.78
N HIS A 189 16.94 0.00 -3.73
CA HIS A 189 16.19 -0.75 -2.72
C HIS A 189 16.03 -2.22 -3.11
#